data_AF-A0A954QM67-F1
#
_entry.id   AF-A0A954QM67-F1
#
_cell.length_a   1.000
_cell.length_b   1.000
_cell.length_c   1.000
_cell.angle_alpha   90.00
_cell.angle_beta   90.00
_cell.angle_gamma   90.00
#
_symmetry.space_group_name_H-M   'P 1'
#
loop_
_entity.id
_entity.type
_entity.pdbx_description
1 polymer ?
#
loop_
_entity_poly.entity_id
_entity_poly.type
_entity_poly.pdbx_seq_one_letter_code
_entity_poly.pdbx_strand_id
1 'polypeptide(L)'
;MSHILSRLALGLGLGLIVATSGCNSSTSDSSGMHMHDGTTSPQMDGDHSAHGSDMDKMHEALADFSEQDRQSALKQHICPVSGAMLGTMGVPEKVEVAGQSVWICCEGCKEKLLADPDKYLAKLSE
;
A
#
# COMPACT_ATOMS: atom_id res chain seq x y z
N MET A 1 -22.55 -24.65 35.69
CA MET A 1 -22.96 -23.86 36.87
C MET A 1 -22.02 -22.67 37.05
N SER A 2 -22.32 -21.51 36.45
CA SER A 2 -21.82 -20.18 36.86
C SER A 2 -22.51 -19.09 36.02
N HIS A 3 -23.84 -19.06 36.11
CA HIS A 3 -24.62 -17.86 35.82
C HIS A 3 -24.95 -17.23 37.18
N ILE A 4 -24.26 -16.15 37.52
CA ILE A 4 -24.52 -15.29 38.68
C ILE A 4 -24.54 -13.87 38.09
N LEU A 5 -25.71 -13.39 37.66
CA LEU A 5 -26.54 -12.49 38.45
C LEU A 5 -25.75 -11.34 39.11
N SER A 6 -25.65 -10.22 38.38
CA SER A 6 -25.76 -8.87 38.93
C SER A 6 -26.17 -7.94 37.78
N ARG A 7 -27.46 -7.83 37.44
CA ARG A 7 -28.48 -6.93 38.01
C ARG A 7 -28.03 -5.46 38.03
N LEU A 8 -28.69 -4.70 37.16
CA LEU A 8 -29.18 -3.33 37.38
C LEU A 8 -28.16 -2.21 37.63
N ALA A 9 -28.00 -1.36 36.62
CA ALA A 9 -28.03 0.09 36.83
C ALA A 9 -28.74 0.76 35.66
N LEU A 10 -30.01 1.08 35.90
CA LEU A 10 -30.83 2.00 35.13
C LEU A 10 -30.21 3.40 35.30
N GLY A 11 -29.84 4.06 34.20
CA GLY A 11 -29.28 5.41 34.24
C GLY A 11 -29.79 6.24 33.08
N LEU A 12 -31.04 6.70 33.18
CA LEU A 12 -31.51 7.85 32.42
C LEU A 12 -30.71 9.09 32.89
N GLY A 13 -29.87 9.62 32.02
CA GLY A 13 -29.18 10.89 32.22
C GLY A 13 -29.41 11.78 30.99
N LEU A 14 -30.47 12.58 31.05
CA LEU A 14 -30.73 13.70 30.16
C LEU A 14 -29.91 14.90 30.65
N GLY A 15 -29.22 15.60 29.76
CA GLY A 15 -28.51 16.87 30.03
C GLY A 15 -27.00 16.73 29.79
N LEU A 16 -26.30 17.66 29.17
CA LEU A 16 -26.57 19.07 28.94
C LEU A 16 -25.74 19.52 27.73
N ILE A 17 -26.34 20.40 26.94
CA ILE A 17 -25.76 21.12 25.82
C ILE A 17 -24.48 21.85 26.27
N VAL A 18 -23.36 21.63 25.59
CA VAL A 18 -22.21 22.54 25.61
C VAL A 18 -22.06 23.11 24.20
N ALA A 19 -22.63 24.30 24.02
CA ALA A 19 -22.22 25.20 22.97
C ALA A 19 -20.89 25.84 23.40
N THR A 20 -19.81 25.53 22.71
CA THR A 20 -18.63 26.40 22.70
C THR A 20 -18.48 26.95 21.29
N SER A 21 -18.89 28.19 21.17
CA SER A 21 -18.54 29.09 20.09
C SER A 21 -17.01 29.19 20.02
N GLY A 22 -16.42 28.61 18.98
CA GLY A 22 -15.02 28.78 18.65
C GLY A 22 -14.88 29.20 17.20
N CYS A 23 -14.84 30.51 16.95
CA CYS A 23 -14.34 31.06 15.70
C CYS A 23 -12.83 31.27 15.85
N ASN A 24 -12.00 30.47 15.20
CA ASN A 24 -10.62 30.84 14.87
C ASN A 24 -10.05 29.96 13.76
N SER A 25 -10.23 30.38 12.51
CA SER A 25 -9.37 29.96 11.39
C SER A 25 -9.24 31.09 10.38
N SER A 26 -8.30 32.00 10.64
CA SER A 26 -7.63 32.71 9.56
C SER A 26 -6.52 31.80 9.02
N THR A 27 -6.67 31.33 7.79
CA THR A 27 -5.63 30.93 6.81
C THR A 27 -6.40 30.54 5.54
N SER A 28 -6.50 31.45 4.58
CA SER A 28 -5.59 31.56 3.43
C SER A 28 -5.74 30.41 2.43
N ASP A 29 -6.47 30.71 1.35
CA ASP A 29 -6.05 30.49 -0.04
C ASP A 29 -5.38 29.15 -0.38
N SER A 30 -6.13 28.27 -1.04
CA SER A 30 -5.85 27.93 -2.44
C SER A 30 -6.87 26.90 -2.96
N SER A 31 -7.62 27.34 -3.95
CA SER A 31 -8.43 26.54 -4.86
C SER A 31 -7.61 25.40 -5.43
N GLY A 32 -8.09 24.16 -5.25
CA GLY A 32 -7.46 22.97 -5.77
C GLY A 32 -8.17 21.71 -5.31
N MET A 33 -9.38 21.48 -5.83
CA MET A 33 -10.10 20.22 -5.66
C MET A 33 -9.29 19.07 -6.27
N HIS A 34 -8.81 18.14 -5.44
CA HIS A 34 -8.48 16.78 -5.87
C HIS A 34 -9.54 15.83 -5.32
N MET A 35 -10.53 15.52 -6.15
CA MET A 35 -11.39 14.35 -5.98
C MET A 35 -10.72 13.22 -6.76
N HIS A 36 -10.26 12.16 -6.09
CA HIS A 36 -9.90 10.91 -6.78
C HIS A 36 -11.06 9.93 -6.61
N ASP A 37 -11.85 9.78 -7.67
CA ASP A 37 -12.81 8.69 -7.84
C ASP A 37 -12.15 7.65 -8.75
N GLY A 38 -12.11 6.40 -8.29
CA GLY A 38 -11.36 5.33 -8.95
C GLY A 38 -12.02 4.82 -10.21
N THR A 39 -11.26 4.75 -11.32
CA THR A 39 -11.47 3.79 -12.42
C THR A 39 -10.31 3.82 -13.42
N THR A 40 -9.53 2.75 -13.40
CA THR A 40 -8.92 1.96 -14.52
C THR A 40 -8.20 2.66 -15.71
N SER A 41 -6.96 2.19 -15.94
CA SER A 41 -5.88 2.46 -16.91
C SER A 41 -6.22 2.52 -18.42
N PRO A 42 -5.26 2.75 -19.36
CA PRO A 42 -3.98 3.49 -19.31
C PRO A 42 -3.96 4.63 -20.35
N GLN A 43 -3.67 5.86 -19.95
CA GLN A 43 -3.32 6.91 -20.92
C GLN A 43 -1.82 6.88 -21.20
N MET A 44 -1.49 6.26 -22.34
CA MET A 44 -0.24 6.51 -23.05
C MET A 44 -0.36 7.85 -23.78
N ASP A 45 0.00 8.95 -23.11
CA ASP A 45 0.31 10.21 -23.79
C ASP A 45 1.53 10.81 -23.08
N GLY A 46 2.68 10.70 -23.75
CA GLY A 46 3.94 11.23 -23.24
C GLY A 46 3.94 12.75 -23.20
N ASP A 47 3.99 13.32 -22.00
CA ASP A 47 4.56 14.63 -21.73
C ASP A 47 5.19 14.63 -20.33
N HIS A 48 6.48 14.98 -20.25
CA HIS A 48 7.30 14.83 -19.07
C HIS A 48 7.02 15.96 -18.07
N SER A 49 6.09 15.76 -17.13
CA SER A 49 6.21 16.27 -15.75
C SER A 49 4.97 15.96 -14.91
N ALA A 50 4.98 14.78 -14.30
CA ALA A 50 4.57 14.65 -12.91
C ALA A 50 5.50 13.61 -12.31
N HIS A 51 6.46 14.08 -11.52
CA HIS A 51 7.33 13.22 -10.72
C HIS A 51 6.47 12.50 -9.68
N GLY A 52 5.74 11.45 -10.09
CA GLY A 52 5.31 10.42 -9.18
C GLY A 52 6.58 9.85 -8.56
N SER A 53 6.67 9.92 -7.24
CA SER A 53 7.76 9.29 -6.53
C SER A 53 7.80 7.80 -6.90
N ASP A 54 8.95 7.17 -6.77
CA ASP A 54 9.03 5.74 -7.09
C ASP A 54 8.00 4.93 -6.26
N MET A 55 7.63 5.43 -5.06
CA MET A 55 6.61 4.83 -4.20
C MET A 55 5.21 4.93 -4.79
N ASP A 56 4.89 6.02 -5.48
CA ASP A 56 3.60 6.18 -6.16
C ASP A 56 3.48 5.18 -7.31
N LYS A 57 4.55 5.01 -8.10
CA LYS A 57 4.61 3.99 -9.16
C LYS A 57 4.46 2.58 -8.61
N MET A 58 5.01 2.31 -7.42
CA MET A 58 4.84 1.03 -6.75
C MET A 58 3.39 0.79 -6.33
N HIS A 59 2.74 1.78 -5.72
CA HIS A 59 1.33 1.67 -5.33
C HIS A 59 0.41 1.51 -6.53
N GLU A 60 0.65 2.24 -7.61
CA GLU A 60 -0.09 2.12 -8.87
C GLU A 60 0.09 0.73 -9.47
N ALA A 61 1.34 0.27 -9.61
CA ALA A 61 1.62 -1.05 -10.16
C ALA A 61 1.05 -2.19 -9.32
N LEU A 62 0.77 -1.96 -8.03
CA LEU A 62 0.19 -2.95 -7.13
C LEU A 62 -1.34 -2.80 -6.94
N ALA A 63 -1.98 -1.82 -7.56
CA ALA A 63 -3.39 -1.48 -7.31
C ALA A 63 -4.35 -2.64 -7.63
N ASP A 64 -4.02 -3.43 -8.65
CA ASP A 64 -4.85 -4.56 -9.11
C ASP A 64 -4.60 -5.87 -8.35
N PHE A 65 -3.62 -5.90 -7.44
CA PHE A 65 -3.32 -7.09 -6.64
C PHE A 65 -4.25 -7.23 -5.45
N SER A 66 -4.43 -8.49 -5.01
CA SER A 66 -5.10 -8.77 -3.73
C SER A 66 -4.38 -8.06 -2.57
N GLU A 67 -5.10 -7.75 -1.49
CA GLU A 67 -4.53 -7.09 -0.31
C GLU A 67 -3.27 -7.82 0.18
N GLN A 68 -3.34 -9.14 0.31
CA GLN A 68 -2.23 -9.96 0.79
C GLN A 68 -1.00 -9.83 -0.12
N ASP A 69 -1.22 -9.89 -1.44
CA ASP A 69 -0.13 -9.80 -2.40
C ASP A 69 0.48 -8.40 -2.41
N ARG A 70 -0.35 -7.35 -2.43
CA ARG A 70 0.10 -5.96 -2.33
C ARG A 70 0.91 -5.71 -1.07
N GLN A 71 0.45 -6.17 0.10
CA GLN A 71 1.19 -6.04 1.36
C GLN A 71 2.53 -6.80 1.33
N SER A 72 2.56 -8.00 0.73
CA SER A 72 3.81 -8.76 0.61
C SER A 72 4.82 -8.09 -0.32
N ALA A 73 4.35 -7.50 -1.43
CA ALA A 73 5.20 -6.73 -2.35
C ALA A 73 5.70 -5.44 -1.69
N LEU A 74 4.84 -4.72 -0.97
CA LEU A 74 5.19 -3.53 -0.18
C LEU A 74 6.19 -3.85 0.91
N LYS A 75 6.06 -4.98 1.60
CA LYS A 75 7.06 -5.42 2.59
C LYS A 75 8.42 -5.63 1.93
N GLN A 76 8.45 -6.18 0.72
CA GLN A 76 9.70 -6.43 0.01
C GLN A 76 10.35 -5.14 -0.54
N HIS A 77 9.56 -4.21 -1.07
CA HIS A 77 9.96 -2.96 -1.76
C HIS A 77 10.86 -3.13 -2.99
N ILE A 78 11.93 -3.91 -2.87
CA ILE A 78 13.03 -3.99 -3.82
C ILE A 78 13.08 -5.36 -4.48
N CYS A 79 13.37 -5.40 -5.79
CA CYS A 79 13.67 -6.64 -6.49
C CYS A 79 15.06 -7.16 -6.06
N PRO A 80 15.20 -8.40 -5.55
CA PRO A 80 16.48 -8.92 -5.07
C PRO A 80 17.51 -9.12 -6.21
N VAL A 81 17.04 -9.24 -7.45
CA VAL A 81 17.88 -9.47 -8.62
C VAL A 81 18.49 -8.15 -9.12
N SER A 82 17.66 -7.16 -9.43
CA SER A 82 18.09 -5.88 -10.00
C SER A 82 18.48 -4.84 -8.95
N GLY A 83 17.94 -4.93 -7.74
CA GLY A 83 18.04 -3.86 -6.73
C GLY A 83 17.14 -2.65 -7.01
N ALA A 84 16.33 -2.69 -8.07
CA ALA A 84 15.37 -1.64 -8.38
C ALA A 84 14.08 -1.82 -7.56
N MET A 85 13.38 -0.72 -7.33
CA MET A 85 12.10 -0.76 -6.62
C MET A 85 10.99 -1.36 -7.49
N LEU A 86 10.17 -2.20 -6.88
CA LEU A 86 9.04 -2.83 -7.56
C LEU A 86 8.08 -1.74 -8.06
N GLY A 87 7.48 -1.95 -9.24
CA GLY A 87 6.59 -0.97 -9.88
C GLY A 87 7.29 0.08 -10.75
N THR A 88 8.56 0.40 -10.50
CA THR A 88 9.30 1.39 -11.32
C THR A 88 9.64 0.90 -12.72
N MET A 89 9.68 -0.42 -12.92
CA MET A 89 9.98 -1.09 -14.20
C MET A 89 8.73 -1.74 -14.82
N GLY A 90 7.55 -1.44 -14.29
CA GLY A 90 6.28 -2.09 -14.63
C GLY A 90 5.73 -2.95 -13.50
N VAL A 91 4.66 -3.69 -13.82
CA VAL A 91 3.91 -4.51 -12.88
C VAL A 91 4.80 -5.63 -12.31
N PRO A 92 4.98 -5.71 -10.97
CA PRO A 92 5.75 -6.77 -10.32
C PRO A 92 5.15 -8.16 -10.54
N GLU A 93 6.00 -9.18 -10.60
CA GLU A 93 5.57 -10.59 -10.67
C GLU A 93 5.93 -11.31 -9.37
N LYS A 94 5.01 -12.14 -8.87
CA LYS A 94 5.23 -13.03 -7.73
C LYS A 94 5.71 -14.38 -8.21
N VAL A 95 6.88 -14.80 -7.75
CA VAL A 95 7.54 -16.06 -8.11
C VAL A 95 7.73 -16.89 -6.86
N GLU A 96 7.25 -18.14 -6.88
CA GLU A 96 7.49 -19.11 -5.83
C GLU A 96 8.85 -19.79 -6.07
N VAL A 97 9.78 -19.64 -5.13
CA VAL A 97 11.12 -20.24 -5.22
C VAL A 97 11.58 -20.70 -3.83
N ALA A 98 12.11 -21.93 -3.75
CA ALA A 98 12.51 -22.57 -2.49
C ALA A 98 11.43 -22.55 -1.37
N GLY A 99 10.15 -22.54 -1.75
CA GLY A 99 9.02 -22.48 -0.80
C GLY A 99 8.71 -21.08 -0.26
N GLN A 100 9.31 -20.04 -0.84
CA GLN A 100 9.06 -18.64 -0.50
C GLN A 100 8.51 -17.87 -1.71
N SER A 101 7.51 -17.02 -1.48
CA SER A 101 7.03 -16.03 -2.45
C SER A 101 8.00 -14.86 -2.55
N VAL A 102 8.50 -14.59 -3.76
CA VAL A 102 9.43 -13.48 -4.04
C VAL A 102 8.88 -12.60 -5.15
N TRP A 103 8.92 -11.30 -4.93
CA TRP A 103 8.52 -10.31 -5.94
C TRP A 103 9.70 -9.88 -6.80
N ILE A 104 9.49 -9.82 -8.11
CA ILE A 104 10.48 -9.37 -9.08
C ILE A 104 9.89 -8.30 -9.99
N CYS A 105 10.77 -7.50 -10.60
CA CYS A 105 10.33 -6.38 -11.43
C CYS A 105 10.11 -6.74 -12.91
N CYS A 106 10.57 -7.91 -13.39
CA CYS A 106 10.42 -8.35 -14.79
C CYS A 106 10.81 -9.82 -14.99
N GLU A 107 10.37 -10.42 -16.11
CA GLU A 107 10.70 -11.80 -16.52
C GLU A 107 12.22 -12.06 -16.59
N GLY A 108 13.03 -11.09 -17.04
CA GLY A 108 14.49 -11.25 -17.03
C GLY A 108 15.10 -11.41 -15.64
N CYS A 109 14.42 -10.92 -14.60
CA CYS A 109 14.80 -11.18 -13.21
C CYS A 109 14.36 -12.58 -12.75
N LYS A 110 13.26 -13.10 -13.26
CA LYS A 110 12.77 -14.46 -12.97
C LYS A 110 13.80 -15.50 -13.36
N GLU A 111 14.32 -15.42 -14.58
CA GLU A 111 15.31 -16.37 -15.08
C GLU A 111 16.56 -16.40 -14.20
N LYS A 112 17.04 -15.22 -13.79
CA LYS A 112 18.20 -15.09 -12.88
C LYS A 112 17.89 -15.63 -11.48
N LEU A 113 16.71 -15.33 -10.94
CA LEU A 113 16.27 -15.82 -9.63
C LEU A 113 16.19 -17.35 -9.61
N LEU A 114 15.64 -17.96 -10.66
CA LEU A 114 15.53 -19.41 -10.76
C LEU A 114 16.88 -20.11 -11.03
N ALA A 115 17.83 -19.41 -11.67
CA ALA A 115 19.17 -19.94 -11.91
C ALA A 115 20.03 -20.01 -10.63
N ASP A 116 19.95 -18.99 -9.77
CA ASP A 116 20.71 -18.91 -8.51
C ASP A 116 19.81 -18.46 -7.33
N PRO A 117 18.84 -19.27 -6.90
CA PRO A 117 17.85 -18.85 -5.90
C PRO A 117 18.48 -18.46 -4.56
N ASP A 118 19.43 -19.25 -4.06
CA ASP A 118 20.10 -19.01 -2.77
C ASP A 118 20.79 -17.64 -2.73
N LYS A 119 21.42 -17.24 -3.85
CA LYS A 119 22.13 -15.96 -3.98
C LYS A 119 21.21 -14.76 -3.81
N TYR A 120 20.00 -14.82 -4.35
CA TYR A 120 19.07 -13.70 -4.34
C TYR A 120 18.15 -13.74 -3.12
N LEU A 121 17.78 -14.92 -2.63
CA LEU A 121 17.01 -15.09 -1.40
C LEU A 121 17.76 -14.59 -0.16
N ALA A 122 19.09 -14.75 -0.12
CA ALA A 122 19.93 -14.20 0.94
C ALA A 122 19.81 -12.66 1.09
N LYS A 123 19.33 -11.95 0.07
CA LYS A 123 19.12 -10.50 0.11
C LYS A 123 17.76 -10.08 0.68
N LEU A 124 16.84 -11.03 0.89
CA LEU A 124 15.49 -10.77 1.41
C LEU A 124 15.35 -11.10 2.90
N SER A 125 16.34 -11.75 3.49
CA SER A 125 16.34 -12.25 4.87
C SER A 125 17.01 -11.31 5.88
N GLU A 126 17.16 -10.02 5.56
CA GLU A 126 17.75 -9.01 6.47
C GLU A 126 16.67 -8.25 7.25
#